data_AF-A0A059G564-F1
#
_entry.id   AF-A0A059G564-F1
#
_cell.length_a   1.000
_cell.length_b   1.000
_cell.length_c   1.000
_cell.angle_alpha   90.00
_cell.angle_beta   90.00
_cell.angle_gamma   90.00
#
_symmetry.space_group_name_H-M   'P 1'
#
loop_
_entity.id
_entity.type
_entity.pdbx_description
1 polymer ?
#
loop_
_entity_poly.entity_id
_entity_poly.type
_entity_poly.pdbx_seq_one_letter_code
_entity_poly.pdbx_strand_id
1 'polypeptide(L)'
;MTLMARPQPSTVYPGKCCFRASLDREATFCDECGSPLQRCMATDECGGLLDAAGCCPVCVSPEISLDAGSASSIKVGGTLALPLVVANNSPVGRPLFVEEMWIRGGDGEVRPVDLTFQRLNSGGTAEVGLRTGVLETAGLHRFDVHITVATRYLWREERYVFTTSIAIPVDPDGPSEIVQNYNIQADAIGAGMTIYNPTRIQKEREAGIATHAEPIRLTLRRADTLERTLGHRGYAANLAVTKSTALVWQGFDKGHAPYDGPIRTHTGVIGIGRASNAPEGGMNDVRLLISRNGEIDEDASIHISRRHFQLFIENDRLMLRVESQNGLLVNDEALRRGKMVALSDGDMIRPLVRNPNAIALKVQFETQHDEVDRIILKRLVGGQ
;
A
#
# COMPACT_ATOMS: atom_id res chain seq x y z
N MET A 1 30.69 -2.19 -29.19
CA MET A 1 29.49 -2.57 -28.41
C MET A 1 29.32 -1.55 -27.30
N THR A 2 28.45 -0.58 -27.52
CA THR A 2 28.25 0.57 -26.63
C THR A 2 27.32 0.13 -25.50
N LEU A 3 27.82 0.15 -24.27
CA LEU A 3 27.02 -0.04 -23.05
C LEU A 3 25.97 1.07 -22.99
N MET A 4 24.71 0.74 -23.26
CA MET A 4 23.60 1.65 -22.99
C MET A 4 23.45 1.78 -21.48
N ALA A 5 23.75 2.97 -20.96
CA ALA A 5 23.49 3.34 -19.58
C ALA A 5 21.99 3.18 -19.28
N ARG A 6 21.66 2.47 -18.19
CA ARG A 6 20.29 2.37 -17.68
C ARG A 6 19.79 3.79 -17.37
N PRO A 7 18.60 4.21 -17.85
CA PRO A 7 18.01 5.46 -17.38
C PRO A 7 17.74 5.33 -15.87
N GLN A 8 18.26 6.28 -15.09
CA GLN A 8 17.93 6.35 -13.67
C GLN A 8 16.43 6.60 -13.50
N PRO A 9 15.75 5.93 -12.56
CA PRO A 9 14.34 6.19 -12.28
C PRO A 9 14.22 7.63 -11.78
N SER A 10 13.58 8.49 -12.59
CA SER A 10 13.30 9.86 -12.20
C SER A 10 12.28 9.84 -11.06
N THR A 11 12.59 10.56 -9.99
CA THR A 11 11.76 10.74 -8.77
C THR A 11 10.53 11.63 -9.01
N VAL A 12 10.02 11.67 -10.23
CA VAL A 12 9.01 12.63 -10.65
C VAL A 12 7.67 11.89 -10.69
N TYR A 13 6.67 12.46 -10.00
CA TYR A 13 5.25 12.20 -10.25
C TYR A 13 5.04 11.88 -11.74
N PRO A 14 4.24 10.87 -12.13
CA PRO A 14 4.04 10.56 -13.54
C PRO A 14 3.66 11.86 -14.25
N GLY A 15 4.55 12.34 -15.12
CA GLY A 15 4.39 13.63 -15.77
C GLY A 15 3.10 13.66 -16.58
N LYS A 16 2.64 14.85 -16.97
CA LYS A 16 1.46 14.99 -17.85
C LYS A 16 1.56 14.10 -19.10
N CYS A 17 2.79 13.85 -19.59
CA CYS A 17 3.09 12.91 -20.66
C CYS A 17 2.73 11.45 -20.31
N CYS A 18 3.14 10.93 -19.15
CA CYS A 18 2.83 9.57 -18.70
C CYS A 18 1.33 9.34 -18.55
N PHE A 19 0.59 10.32 -18.00
CA PHE A 19 -0.86 10.21 -17.89
C PHE A 19 -1.52 10.07 -19.27
N ARG A 20 -1.15 10.91 -20.25
CA ARG A 20 -1.67 10.82 -21.61
C ARG A 20 -1.31 9.48 -22.27
N ALA A 21 -0.06 9.03 -22.14
CA ALA A 21 0.36 7.73 -22.65
C ALA A 21 -0.45 6.58 -22.02
N SER A 22 -0.84 6.72 -20.74
CA SER A 22 -1.65 5.72 -20.05
C SER A 22 -3.10 5.62 -20.54
N LEU A 23 -3.60 6.56 -21.33
CA LEU A 23 -4.93 6.47 -21.94
C LEU A 23 -5.00 5.34 -22.97
N ASP A 24 -3.88 5.01 -23.61
CA ASP A 24 -3.73 3.77 -24.36
C ASP A 24 -3.55 2.61 -23.37
N ARG A 25 -4.44 1.61 -23.44
CA ARG A 25 -4.43 0.45 -22.53
C ARG A 25 -3.28 -0.52 -22.82
N GLU A 26 -2.75 -0.51 -24.04
CA GLU A 26 -1.65 -1.37 -24.46
C GLU A 26 -0.28 -0.72 -24.20
N ALA A 27 -0.25 0.59 -23.98
CA ALA A 27 0.98 1.30 -23.67
C ALA A 27 1.58 0.82 -22.33
N THR A 28 2.83 0.38 -22.41
CA THR A 28 3.65 -0.09 -21.29
C THR A 28 4.71 0.94 -20.87
N PHE A 29 5.07 1.87 -21.75
CA PHE A 29 6.00 2.99 -21.53
C PHE A 29 5.40 4.29 -22.05
N CYS A 30 5.81 5.41 -21.48
CA CYS A 30 5.58 6.72 -22.06
C CYS A 30 6.52 6.91 -23.25
N ASP A 31 5.94 7.20 -24.41
CA ASP A 31 6.62 7.54 -25.66
C ASP A 31 7.50 8.79 -25.55
N GLU A 32 7.10 9.79 -24.77
CA GLU A 32 7.85 11.05 -24.64
C GLU A 32 9.03 10.98 -23.67
N CYS A 33 8.85 10.39 -22.49
CA CYS A 33 9.89 10.38 -21.46
C CYS A 33 10.53 9.01 -21.24
N GLY A 34 10.08 7.96 -21.94
CA GLY A 34 10.56 6.59 -21.80
C GLY A 34 10.23 5.94 -20.46
N SER A 35 9.53 6.64 -19.55
CA SER A 35 9.24 6.12 -18.22
C SER A 35 8.22 5.00 -18.29
N PRO A 36 8.40 3.92 -17.53
CA PRO A 36 7.47 2.81 -17.54
C PRO A 36 6.13 3.20 -16.91
N LEU A 37 5.01 2.77 -17.52
CA LEU A 37 3.68 3.04 -17.00
C LEU A 37 3.32 1.98 -15.95
N GLN A 38 3.40 2.35 -14.66
CA GLN A 38 2.90 1.53 -13.56
C GLN A 38 1.48 1.93 -13.22
N ARG A 39 0.52 1.03 -13.49
CA ARG A 39 -0.90 1.29 -13.31
C ARG A 39 -1.36 0.94 -11.90
N CYS A 40 -2.28 1.74 -11.37
CA CYS A 40 -3.04 1.40 -10.17
C CYS A 40 -3.82 0.09 -10.38
N MET A 41 -4.06 -0.65 -9.30
CA MET A 41 -4.93 -1.84 -9.37
C MET A 41 -6.35 -1.52 -9.88
N ALA A 42 -6.81 -0.28 -9.68
CA ALA A 42 -8.12 0.23 -10.08
C ALA A 42 -8.03 1.21 -11.26
N THR A 43 -7.01 1.12 -12.12
CA THR A 43 -6.80 2.07 -13.23
C THR A 43 -8.00 2.17 -14.18
N ASP A 44 -8.80 1.12 -14.34
CA ASP A 44 -10.03 1.19 -15.14
C ASP A 44 -11.07 2.17 -14.58
N GLU A 45 -11.07 2.40 -13.26
CA GLU A 45 -11.94 3.38 -12.61
C GLU A 45 -11.25 4.74 -12.44
N CYS A 46 -10.00 4.74 -11.99
CA CYS A 46 -9.33 5.98 -11.57
C CYS A 46 -8.43 6.61 -12.63
N GLY A 47 -8.07 5.88 -13.69
CA GLY A 47 -7.06 6.30 -14.68
C GLY A 47 -5.67 6.53 -14.09
N GLY A 48 -5.46 6.21 -12.81
CA GLY A 48 -4.30 6.59 -12.04
C GLY A 48 -3.08 5.70 -12.34
N LEU A 49 -1.92 6.35 -12.38
CA LEU A 49 -0.62 5.70 -12.35
C LEU A 49 -0.06 5.72 -10.93
N LEU A 50 0.89 4.82 -10.64
CA LEU A 50 1.66 4.85 -9.42
C LEU A 50 2.74 5.92 -9.53
N ASP A 51 2.97 6.62 -8.42
CA ASP A 51 4.08 7.56 -8.28
C ASP A 51 5.40 6.84 -7.97
N ALA A 52 6.48 7.62 -7.78
CA ALA A 52 7.79 7.10 -7.43
C ALA A 52 7.78 6.36 -6.07
N ALA A 53 6.82 6.67 -5.20
CA ALA A 53 6.57 5.98 -3.96
C ALA A 53 5.60 4.82 -4.15
N GLY A 54 5.41 4.27 -5.36
CA GLY A 54 4.59 3.07 -5.61
C GLY A 54 3.11 3.19 -5.21
N CYS A 55 2.62 4.41 -4.97
CA CYS A 55 1.29 4.69 -4.48
C CYS A 55 0.47 5.38 -5.57
N CYS A 56 -0.84 5.12 -5.62
CA CYS A 56 -1.70 5.83 -6.56
C CYS A 56 -2.20 7.12 -5.91
N PRO A 57 -1.77 8.32 -6.35
CA PRO A 57 -2.14 9.58 -5.72
C PRO A 57 -3.62 9.93 -5.91
N VAL A 58 -4.30 9.25 -6.83
CA VAL A 58 -5.75 9.42 -7.08
C VAL A 58 -6.55 8.56 -6.10
N CYS A 59 -6.20 7.30 -5.95
CA CYS A 59 -6.94 6.34 -5.13
C CYS A 59 -6.58 6.39 -3.64
N VAL A 60 -5.38 6.86 -3.31
CA VAL A 60 -4.84 6.88 -1.95
C VAL A 60 -4.38 8.30 -1.67
N SER A 61 -5.32 9.11 -1.16
CA SER A 61 -5.10 10.52 -0.85
C SER A 61 -5.62 10.83 0.57
N PRO A 62 -5.04 10.20 1.61
CA PRO A 62 -5.35 10.58 2.97
C PRO A 62 -4.81 11.99 3.24
N GLU A 63 -5.53 12.74 4.05
CA GLU A 63 -5.09 14.03 4.58
C GLU A 63 -5.34 14.03 6.09
N ILE A 64 -4.40 14.59 6.85
CA ILE A 64 -4.58 14.84 8.27
C ILE A 64 -4.38 16.34 8.50
N SER A 65 -5.30 16.96 9.24
CA SER A 65 -5.14 18.33 9.72
C SER A 65 -5.37 18.41 11.22
N LEU A 66 -4.71 19.36 11.88
CA LEU A 66 -5.08 19.82 13.21
C LEU A 66 -6.26 20.77 13.07
N ASP A 67 -7.31 20.56 13.86
CA ASP A 67 -8.50 21.40 13.81
C ASP A 67 -8.21 22.83 14.28
N ALA A 68 -9.00 23.79 13.80
CA ALA A 68 -8.93 25.17 14.24
C ALA A 68 -9.24 25.26 15.74
N GLY A 69 -8.53 26.12 16.47
CA GLY A 69 -8.67 26.21 17.92
C GLY A 69 -7.79 25.23 18.71
N SER A 70 -7.03 24.36 18.04
CA SER A 70 -6.03 23.51 18.71
C SER A 70 -5.02 24.36 19.48
N ALA A 71 -4.75 23.99 20.74
CA ALA A 71 -3.76 24.66 21.57
C ALA A 71 -2.35 24.51 20.97
N SER A 72 -1.63 25.63 20.88
CA SER A 72 -0.31 25.70 20.25
C SER A 72 0.86 25.63 21.23
N SER A 73 0.61 25.62 22.54
CA SER A 73 1.60 25.49 23.62
C SER A 73 0.95 24.93 24.89
N ILE A 74 1.76 24.32 25.77
CA ILE A 74 1.32 23.77 27.06
C ILE A 74 2.41 23.94 28.12
N LYS A 75 2.05 24.00 29.40
CA LYS A 75 3.04 24.02 30.50
C LYS A 75 3.53 22.61 30.85
N VAL A 76 4.72 22.54 31.44
CA VAL A 76 5.23 21.31 32.08
C VAL A 76 4.19 20.73 33.05
N GLY A 77 4.06 19.41 33.07
CA GLY A 77 3.07 18.67 33.85
C GLY A 77 1.68 18.57 33.19
N GLY A 78 1.46 19.26 32.07
CA GLY A 78 0.20 19.21 31.33
C GLY A 78 0.07 18.01 30.40
N THR A 79 -1.18 17.65 30.06
CA THR A 79 -1.51 16.73 28.97
C THR A 79 -2.18 17.48 27.83
N LEU A 80 -1.74 17.26 26.59
CA LEU A 80 -2.36 17.89 25.43
C LEU A 80 -3.32 16.93 24.73
N ALA A 81 -4.51 17.44 24.40
CA ALA A 81 -5.43 16.80 23.47
C ALA A 81 -5.32 17.50 22.10
N LEU A 82 -4.96 16.74 21.08
CA LEU A 82 -4.82 17.20 19.70
C LEU A 82 -6.04 16.74 18.90
N PRO A 83 -7.00 17.63 18.58
CA PRO A 83 -8.10 17.28 17.69
C PRO A 83 -7.56 17.23 16.26
N LEU A 84 -7.50 16.03 15.70
CA LEU A 84 -7.15 15.79 14.31
C LEU A 84 -8.41 15.56 13.48
N VAL A 85 -8.38 15.99 12.24
CA VAL A 85 -9.34 15.61 11.21
C VAL A 85 -8.61 14.76 10.20
N VAL A 86 -9.10 13.53 9.99
CA VAL A 86 -8.64 12.64 8.91
C VAL A 86 -9.63 12.76 7.76
N ALA A 87 -9.13 12.98 6.56
CA ALA A 87 -9.94 13.11 5.35
C ALA A 87 -9.48 12.16 4.25
N ASN A 88 -10.42 11.74 3.40
CA ASN A 88 -10.12 11.09 2.13
C ASN A 88 -10.32 12.10 0.99
N ASN A 89 -9.22 12.70 0.53
CA ASN A 89 -9.22 13.69 -0.54
C ASN A 89 -9.09 13.05 -1.94
N SER A 90 -9.46 11.77 -2.07
CA SER A 90 -9.51 11.10 -3.37
C SER A 90 -10.56 11.78 -4.26
N PRO A 91 -10.22 12.20 -5.49
CA PRO A 91 -11.19 12.80 -6.41
C PRO A 91 -12.07 11.76 -7.12
N VAL A 92 -11.83 10.47 -6.87
CA VAL A 92 -12.64 9.36 -7.37
C VAL A 92 -13.45 8.77 -6.22
N GLY A 93 -14.64 8.23 -6.50
CA GLY A 93 -15.59 7.73 -5.48
C GLY A 93 -15.13 6.52 -4.65
N ARG A 94 -13.83 6.26 -4.54
CA ARG A 94 -13.25 5.11 -3.84
C ARG A 94 -13.04 5.43 -2.36
N PRO A 95 -13.48 4.55 -1.45
CA PRO A 95 -13.26 4.73 -0.03
C PRO A 95 -11.81 4.39 0.36
N LEU A 96 -11.34 5.04 1.42
CA LEU A 96 -10.19 4.60 2.21
C LEU A 96 -10.70 3.86 3.44
N PHE A 97 -10.07 2.74 3.76
CA PHE A 97 -10.29 2.02 5.00
C PHE A 97 -9.17 2.41 5.95
N VAL A 98 -9.51 3.06 7.06
CA VAL A 98 -8.52 3.40 8.09
C VAL A 98 -8.51 2.24 9.07
N GLU A 99 -7.41 1.50 9.09
CA GLU A 99 -7.31 0.27 9.87
C GLU A 99 -6.78 0.57 11.27
N GLU A 100 -5.74 1.39 11.35
CA GLU A 100 -5.03 1.65 12.59
C GLU A 100 -4.44 3.07 12.58
N MET A 101 -4.28 3.66 13.77
CA MET A 101 -3.60 4.92 13.98
C MET A 101 -2.91 4.92 15.33
N TRP A 102 -1.70 5.46 15.42
CA TRP A 102 -0.96 5.56 16.68
C TRP A 102 -0.07 6.81 16.70
N ILE A 103 0.33 7.19 17.91
CA ILE A 103 1.25 8.30 18.17
C ILE A 103 2.47 7.80 18.94
N ARG A 104 3.62 8.41 18.68
CA ARG A 104 4.85 8.18 19.42
C ARG A 104 5.55 9.52 19.69
N GLY A 105 5.88 9.80 20.95
CA GLY A 105 6.67 10.97 21.33
C GLY A 105 8.15 10.62 21.47
N GLY A 106 9.00 11.11 20.56
CA GLY A 106 10.42 10.76 20.52
C GLY A 106 10.66 9.23 20.55
N ASP A 107 11.55 8.77 21.43
CA ASP A 107 11.81 7.34 21.64
C ASP A 107 10.79 6.64 22.57
N GLY A 108 9.78 7.36 23.02
CA GLY A 108 8.78 6.88 23.97
C GLY A 108 7.87 5.76 23.45
N GLU A 109 6.92 5.38 24.30
CA GLU A 109 5.96 4.31 24.03
C GLU A 109 5.02 4.65 22.86
N VAL A 110 4.72 3.65 22.04
CA VAL A 110 3.72 3.74 20.97
C VAL A 110 2.33 3.64 21.59
N ARG A 111 1.49 4.64 21.34
CA ARG A 111 0.12 4.69 21.89
C ARG A 111 -0.91 4.57 20.76
N PRO A 112 -1.75 3.54 20.75
CA PRO A 112 -2.82 3.41 19.77
C PRO A 112 -3.87 4.51 19.99
N VAL A 113 -4.49 4.93 18.90
CA VAL A 113 -5.62 5.85 18.91
C VAL A 113 -6.89 5.05 18.68
N ASP A 114 -7.88 5.26 19.53
CA ASP A 114 -9.19 4.63 19.38
C ASP A 114 -9.95 5.28 18.21
N LEU A 115 -10.20 4.49 17.17
CA LEU A 115 -10.88 4.93 15.96
C LEU A 115 -12.36 4.56 16.03
N THR A 116 -13.23 5.57 16.01
CA THR A 116 -14.69 5.39 15.99
C THR A 116 -15.24 5.09 14.59
N PHE A 117 -14.36 5.05 13.58
CA PHE A 117 -14.67 4.80 12.18
C PHE A 117 -13.59 3.92 11.55
N GLN A 118 -13.96 3.20 10.50
CA GLN A 118 -13.02 2.34 9.73
C GLN A 118 -13.06 2.62 8.23
N ARG A 119 -13.97 3.50 7.78
CA ARG A 119 -14.19 3.77 6.36
C ARG A 119 -14.45 5.26 6.15
N LEU A 120 -13.67 5.86 5.26
CA LEU A 120 -13.83 7.22 4.76
C LEU A 120 -14.16 7.17 3.27
N ASN A 121 -15.40 7.53 2.91
CA ASN A 121 -15.74 7.73 1.51
C ASN A 121 -14.97 8.93 0.94
N SER A 122 -14.85 8.99 -0.39
CA SER A 122 -14.25 10.15 -1.08
C SER A 122 -14.94 11.45 -0.67
N GLY A 123 -14.13 12.46 -0.34
CA GLY A 123 -14.55 13.75 0.22
C GLY A 123 -15.00 13.70 1.69
N GLY A 124 -15.06 12.52 2.30
CA GLY A 124 -15.45 12.32 3.69
C GLY A 124 -14.33 12.67 4.67
N THR A 125 -14.74 13.10 5.86
CA THR A 125 -13.87 13.43 6.99
C THR A 125 -14.30 12.71 8.26
N ALA A 126 -13.38 12.54 9.20
CA ALA A 126 -13.67 12.08 10.56
C ALA A 126 -12.72 12.73 11.55
N GLU A 127 -13.24 13.04 12.74
CA GLU A 127 -12.47 13.60 13.84
C GLU A 127 -11.82 12.50 14.68
N VAL A 128 -10.60 12.76 15.13
CA VAL A 128 -9.78 11.87 15.94
C VAL A 128 -9.13 12.66 17.06
N GLY A 129 -9.40 12.28 18.31
CA GLY A 129 -8.76 12.90 19.48
C GLY A 129 -7.45 12.20 19.84
N LEU A 130 -6.32 12.88 19.66
CA LEU A 130 -5.01 12.40 20.08
C LEU A 130 -4.63 12.92 21.46
N ARG A 131 -3.92 12.11 22.27
CA ARG A 131 -3.44 12.53 23.60
C ARG A 131 -1.95 12.29 23.75
N THR A 132 -1.19 13.32 24.13
CA THR A 132 0.28 13.28 24.21
C THR A 132 0.82 12.67 25.51
N GLY A 133 -0.04 12.38 26.50
CA GLY A 133 0.38 12.04 27.87
C GLY A 133 0.93 13.26 28.61
N VAL A 134 1.45 13.04 29.83
CA VAL A 134 2.01 14.12 30.65
C VAL A 134 3.38 14.53 30.10
N LEU A 135 3.59 15.82 29.89
CA LEU A 135 4.85 16.37 29.39
C LEU A 135 5.69 16.92 30.54
N GLU A 136 6.70 16.17 30.94
CA GLU A 136 7.46 16.41 32.18
C GLU A 136 8.59 17.45 32.03
N THR A 137 8.97 17.81 30.80
CA THR A 137 10.09 18.70 30.54
C THR A 137 9.70 19.84 29.62
N ALA A 138 10.29 21.01 29.84
CA ALA A 138 10.13 22.16 28.95
C ALA A 138 10.94 21.98 27.65
N GLY A 139 10.54 22.68 26.59
CA GLY A 139 11.19 22.65 25.29
C GLY A 139 10.27 22.15 24.18
N LEU A 140 10.86 21.87 23.00
CA LEU A 140 10.10 21.42 21.84
C LEU A 140 9.93 19.90 21.87
N HIS A 141 8.69 19.43 22.00
CA HIS A 141 8.33 18.02 21.95
C HIS A 141 7.83 17.65 20.56
N ARG A 142 8.35 16.55 20.02
CA ARG A 142 7.94 16.03 18.71
C ARG A 142 7.15 14.74 18.89
N PHE A 143 6.01 14.69 18.22
CA PHE A 143 5.16 13.52 18.13
C PHE A 143 5.05 13.06 16.69
N ASP A 144 5.39 11.81 16.45
CA ASP A 144 5.15 11.16 15.18
C ASP A 144 3.80 10.47 15.22
N VAL A 145 2.94 10.83 14.28
CA VAL A 145 1.61 10.27 14.07
C VAL A 145 1.70 9.34 12.88
N HIS A 146 1.18 8.13 13.04
CA HIS A 146 1.12 7.12 12.00
C HIS A 146 -0.33 6.72 11.75
N ILE A 147 -0.66 6.50 10.47
CA ILE A 147 -1.97 6.03 10.04
C ILE A 147 -1.78 4.92 9.00
N THR A 148 -2.41 3.77 9.25
CA THR A 148 -2.50 2.66 8.31
C THR A 148 -3.80 2.79 7.54
N VAL A 149 -3.70 2.89 6.21
CA VAL A 149 -4.85 2.95 5.31
C VAL A 149 -4.80 1.84 4.28
N ALA A 150 -5.96 1.28 3.97
CA ALA A 150 -6.14 0.32 2.90
C ALA A 150 -7.06 0.87 1.81
N THR A 151 -6.78 0.48 0.57
CA THR A 151 -7.68 0.68 -0.57
C THR A 151 -8.01 -0.68 -1.16
N ARG A 152 -9.28 -0.89 -1.55
CA ARG A 152 -9.78 -2.20 -2.03
C ARG A 152 -10.41 -2.10 -3.41
N TYR A 153 -10.03 -2.97 -4.33
CA TYR A 153 -10.63 -3.03 -5.67
C TYR A 153 -10.86 -4.47 -6.08
N LEU A 154 -12.11 -4.82 -6.38
CA LEU A 154 -12.54 -6.19 -6.59
C LEU A 154 -12.13 -7.07 -5.39
N TRP A 155 -11.25 -8.04 -5.61
CA TRP A 155 -10.70 -8.94 -4.59
C TRP A 155 -9.32 -8.50 -4.09
N ARG A 156 -8.78 -7.37 -4.58
CA ARG A 156 -7.45 -6.84 -4.23
C ARG A 156 -7.52 -5.84 -3.09
N GLU A 157 -6.45 -5.79 -2.32
CA GLU A 157 -6.26 -4.82 -1.25
C GLU A 157 -4.80 -4.34 -1.21
N GLU A 158 -4.59 -3.03 -1.26
CA GLU A 158 -3.28 -2.43 -1.04
C GLU A 158 -3.31 -1.61 0.26
N ARG A 159 -2.33 -1.86 1.14
CA ARG A 159 -2.16 -1.20 2.43
C ARG A 159 -0.94 -0.27 2.39
N TYR A 160 -1.07 0.86 3.06
CA TYR A 160 -0.07 1.90 3.15
C TYR A 160 -0.02 2.45 4.57
N VAL A 161 1.16 2.81 5.04
CA VAL A 161 1.34 3.54 6.29
C VAL A 161 1.86 4.92 5.95
N PHE A 162 1.17 5.94 6.45
CA PHE A 162 1.62 7.32 6.35
C PHE A 162 2.06 7.82 7.71
N THR A 163 3.09 8.65 7.72
CA THR A 163 3.60 9.31 8.91
C THR A 163 3.60 10.82 8.74
N THR A 164 3.36 11.53 9.83
CA THR A 164 3.57 12.97 9.94
C THR A 164 4.07 13.31 11.34
N SER A 165 4.68 14.47 11.49
CA SER A 165 5.23 14.91 12.77
C SER A 165 4.60 16.21 13.21
N ILE A 166 4.18 16.25 14.47
CA ILE A 166 3.65 17.44 15.13
C ILE A 166 4.68 17.88 16.17
N ALA A 167 5.11 19.14 16.09
CA ALA A 167 6.04 19.73 17.04
C ALA A 167 5.31 20.72 17.93
N ILE A 168 5.46 20.57 19.25
CA ILE A 168 4.68 21.28 20.26
C ILE A 168 5.65 21.89 21.27
N PRO A 169 5.68 23.22 21.43
CA PRO A 169 6.45 23.87 22.48
C PRO A 169 5.79 23.63 23.84
N VAL A 170 6.61 23.25 24.83
CA VAL A 170 6.25 23.12 26.23
C VAL A 170 6.97 24.18 27.05
N ASP A 171 6.21 25.05 27.68
CA ASP A 171 6.74 26.16 28.47
C ASP A 171 7.15 25.67 29.87
N PRO A 172 8.27 26.19 30.42
CA PRO A 172 8.74 25.82 31.75
C PRO A 172 7.72 26.19 32.83
N ASP A 173 7.71 25.40 33.90
CA ASP A 173 6.87 25.68 35.07
C ASP A 173 7.52 26.81 35.89
N GLY A 174 6.89 27.99 35.84
CA GLY A 174 7.37 29.20 36.50
C GLY A 174 6.69 30.45 35.94
N PRO A 175 6.70 31.59 36.66
CA PRO A 175 6.15 32.82 36.13
C PRO A 175 6.97 33.25 34.91
N SER A 176 6.33 33.37 33.76
CA SER A 176 6.83 34.22 32.69
C SER A 176 6.87 35.65 33.23
N GLU A 177 8.06 36.14 33.57
CA GLU A 177 8.31 37.57 33.70
C GLU A 177 7.93 38.18 32.33
N ILE A 178 6.82 38.90 32.10
CA ILE A 178 5.92 39.67 32.95
C ILE A 178 4.50 39.50 32.37
N VAL A 179 3.53 39.09 33.18
CA VAL A 179 2.10 39.37 32.90
C VAL A 179 1.47 39.88 34.19
N GLN A 180 0.97 41.11 34.13
CA GLN A 180 0.22 41.76 35.21
C GLN A 180 -1.04 40.94 35.57
N ASN A 181 -1.24 40.78 36.87
CA ASN A 181 -2.29 40.01 37.55
C ASN A 181 -3.69 40.07 36.93
N TYR A 182 -4.38 38.92 36.87
CA TYR A 182 -5.77 38.82 37.32
C TYR A 182 -6.02 37.52 38.11
N ASN A 183 -6.76 37.69 39.20
CA ASN A 183 -7.02 36.75 40.28
C ASN A 183 -8.34 36.02 40.01
N ILE A 184 -8.37 34.68 39.94
CA ILE A 184 -9.63 33.90 39.99
C ILE A 184 -9.40 32.62 40.83
N GLN A 185 -10.13 32.50 41.94
CA GLN A 185 -10.33 31.28 42.73
C GLN A 185 -11.38 30.36 42.08
N ALA A 186 -11.22 29.03 42.18
CA ALA A 186 -12.17 28.08 42.79
C ALA A 186 -11.96 26.60 42.38
N ASP A 187 -11.82 25.77 43.41
CA ASP A 187 -12.15 24.35 43.66
C ASP A 187 -12.56 23.29 42.59
N ALA A 188 -12.06 22.09 42.90
CA ALA A 188 -12.67 20.74 42.90
C ALA A 188 -12.77 19.83 41.63
N ILE A 189 -11.97 18.74 41.69
CA ILE A 189 -12.29 17.29 41.56
C ILE A 189 -13.11 16.77 40.36
N GLY A 190 -12.58 15.73 39.69
CA GLY A 190 -13.43 14.63 39.19
C GLY A 190 -12.92 13.89 37.95
N ALA A 191 -12.66 12.59 38.11
CA ALA A 191 -12.57 11.64 36.99
C ALA A 191 -13.89 11.63 36.21
N GLY A 192 -13.83 11.77 34.88
CA GLY A 192 -15.02 11.74 34.04
C GLY A 192 -14.68 11.83 32.56
N MET A 193 -15.28 10.95 31.77
CA MET A 193 -15.14 10.84 30.32
C MET A 193 -15.12 12.21 29.62
N THR A 194 -14.12 12.42 28.78
CA THR A 194 -14.05 13.61 27.94
C THR A 194 -14.99 13.42 26.76
N ILE A 195 -16.23 13.87 26.90
CA ILE A 195 -17.12 14.13 25.76
C ILE A 195 -16.60 15.40 25.08
N TYR A 196 -16.26 15.30 23.80
CA TYR A 196 -15.85 16.43 22.96
C TYR A 196 -16.97 17.47 22.95
N ASN A 197 -16.71 18.63 23.56
CA ASN A 197 -17.68 19.73 23.60
C ASN A 197 -17.02 20.99 22.98
N PRO A 198 -17.48 21.44 21.81
CA PRO A 198 -16.91 22.60 21.11
C PRO A 198 -16.97 23.92 21.93
N THR A 199 -17.75 23.98 23.01
CA THR A 199 -17.73 25.14 23.94
C THR A 199 -16.46 25.23 24.80
N ARG A 200 -15.65 24.16 24.91
CA ARG A 200 -14.38 24.21 25.64
C ARG A 200 -13.31 25.01 24.90
N ILE A 201 -13.31 24.98 23.56
CA ILE A 201 -12.40 25.78 22.71
C ILE A 201 -12.67 27.29 22.90
N GLN A 202 -13.93 27.67 23.10
CA GLN A 202 -14.29 29.06 23.44
C GLN A 202 -13.76 29.46 24.83
N LYS A 203 -13.87 28.59 25.84
CA LYS A 203 -13.32 28.85 27.17
C LYS A 203 -11.78 28.88 27.19
N GLU A 204 -11.11 28.06 26.39
CA GLU A 204 -9.65 28.06 26.26
C GLU A 204 -9.15 29.31 25.50
N ARG A 205 -9.93 29.84 24.54
CA ARG A 205 -9.72 31.18 23.95
C ARG A 205 -9.88 32.30 24.97
N GLU A 206 -10.91 32.24 25.82
CA GLU A 206 -11.13 33.21 26.90
C GLU A 206 -10.03 33.14 27.98
N ALA A 207 -9.38 31.98 28.15
CA ALA A 207 -8.28 31.76 29.08
C ALA A 207 -6.89 32.16 28.53
N GLY A 208 -6.79 32.68 27.31
CA GLY A 208 -5.55 33.21 26.74
C GLY A 208 -4.54 32.15 26.26
N ILE A 209 -4.97 30.90 26.05
CA ILE A 209 -4.13 29.88 25.42
C ILE A 209 -4.00 30.21 23.93
N ALA A 210 -2.77 30.28 23.41
CA ALA A 210 -2.55 30.52 21.99
C ALA A 210 -3.16 29.36 21.18
N THR A 211 -4.10 29.68 20.27
CA THR A 211 -4.78 28.70 19.41
C THR A 211 -4.58 29.05 17.94
N HIS A 212 -4.61 28.05 17.08
CA HIS A 212 -4.60 28.29 15.63
C HIS A 212 -5.95 28.83 15.14
N ALA A 213 -5.92 29.88 14.32
CA ALA A 213 -7.13 30.49 13.74
C ALA A 213 -7.69 29.66 12.57
N GLU A 214 -6.84 28.93 11.86
CA GLU A 214 -7.17 28.07 10.73
C GLU A 214 -6.65 26.63 10.96
N PRO A 215 -7.27 25.61 10.35
CA PRO A 215 -6.78 24.25 10.42
C PRO A 215 -5.37 24.11 9.83
N ILE A 216 -4.46 23.43 10.54
CA ILE A 216 -3.11 23.18 10.03
C ILE A 216 -3.10 21.85 9.29
N ARG A 217 -2.89 21.88 7.98
CA ARG A 217 -2.68 20.67 7.19
C ARG A 217 -1.32 20.07 7.48
N LEU A 218 -1.30 18.81 7.89
CA LEU A 218 -0.08 18.06 8.17
C LEU A 218 0.40 17.38 6.88
N THR A 219 1.70 17.51 6.59
CA THR A 219 2.29 16.81 5.45
C THR A 219 2.47 15.34 5.79
N LEU A 220 1.77 14.47 5.08
CA LEU A 220 1.93 13.03 5.19
C LEU A 220 3.04 12.55 4.26
N ARG A 221 3.84 11.59 4.75
CA ARG A 221 4.84 10.87 3.96
C ARG A 221 4.58 9.38 4.10
N ARG A 222 4.63 8.63 3.00
CA ARG A 222 4.56 7.16 3.05
C ARG A 222 5.78 6.62 3.83
N ALA A 223 5.56 5.65 4.69
CA ALA A 223 6.54 5.08 5.59
C ALA A 223 6.88 3.63 5.20
N ASP A 224 7.48 3.43 4.03
CA ASP A 224 7.75 2.11 3.42
C ASP A 224 8.46 1.12 4.37
N THR A 225 9.46 1.58 5.11
CA THR A 225 10.18 0.74 6.08
C THR A 225 9.28 0.27 7.23
N LEU A 226 8.36 1.13 7.68
CA LEU A 226 7.43 0.79 8.74
C LEU A 226 6.35 -0.18 8.25
N GLU A 227 5.88 -0.03 7.01
CA GLU A 227 4.95 -0.98 6.38
C GLU A 227 5.52 -2.41 6.34
N ARG A 228 6.82 -2.54 6.06
CA ARG A 228 7.54 -3.84 6.09
C ARG A 228 7.69 -4.36 7.51
N THR A 229 8.10 -3.50 8.44
CA THR A 229 8.25 -3.84 9.87
C THR A 229 6.94 -4.36 10.48
N LEU A 230 5.81 -3.77 10.10
CA LEU A 230 4.47 -4.18 10.56
C LEU A 230 3.91 -5.38 9.79
N GLY A 231 4.62 -5.89 8.77
CA GLY A 231 4.17 -7.00 7.94
C GLY A 231 2.98 -6.65 7.03
N HIS A 232 2.68 -5.37 6.84
CA HIS A 232 1.65 -4.94 5.89
C HIS A 232 2.09 -5.13 4.45
N ARG A 233 3.39 -4.95 4.15
CA ARG A 233 3.98 -5.15 2.82
C ARG A 233 5.25 -5.99 2.89
N GLY A 234 5.57 -6.69 1.80
CA GLY A 234 6.75 -7.55 1.70
C GLY A 234 6.62 -8.86 2.46
N TYR A 235 7.65 -9.70 2.38
CA TYR A 235 7.79 -10.97 3.07
C TYR A 235 8.50 -10.78 4.41
N ALA A 236 8.61 -11.87 5.18
CA ALA A 236 9.50 -11.91 6.33
C ALA A 236 10.95 -11.59 5.92
N ALA A 237 11.76 -11.14 6.89
CA ALA A 237 13.16 -10.72 6.66
C ALA A 237 13.31 -9.52 5.71
N ASN A 238 12.32 -8.61 5.67
CA ASN A 238 12.32 -7.37 4.89
C ASN A 238 12.39 -7.51 3.37
N LEU A 239 12.27 -8.73 2.83
CA LEU A 239 12.29 -8.98 1.40
C LEU A 239 11.02 -8.43 0.73
N ALA A 240 11.16 -7.65 -0.34
CA ALA A 240 10.01 -7.07 -1.05
C ALA A 240 10.00 -7.42 -2.55
N VAL A 241 8.81 -7.73 -3.09
CA VAL A 241 8.55 -7.87 -4.53
C VAL A 241 7.77 -6.64 -4.98
N THR A 242 8.45 -5.66 -5.56
CA THR A 242 7.82 -4.40 -6.00
C THR A 242 7.15 -4.56 -7.37
N LYS A 243 6.26 -3.64 -7.75
CA LYS A 243 5.62 -3.70 -9.09
C LYS A 243 6.60 -3.43 -10.26
N SER A 244 7.85 -3.10 -9.96
CA SER A 244 8.96 -3.03 -10.90
C SER A 244 9.75 -4.32 -11.04
N THR A 245 9.55 -5.32 -10.17
CA THR A 245 10.21 -6.62 -10.25
C THR A 245 9.91 -7.28 -11.60
N ALA A 246 10.94 -7.72 -12.30
CA ALA A 246 10.79 -8.37 -13.60
C ALA A 246 10.40 -9.84 -13.44
N LEU A 247 9.44 -10.30 -14.24
CA LEU A 247 9.15 -11.72 -14.41
C LEU A 247 9.98 -12.25 -15.57
N VAL A 248 10.65 -13.39 -15.35
CA VAL A 248 11.47 -14.09 -16.35
C VAL A 248 10.88 -15.46 -16.61
N TRP A 249 10.59 -15.76 -17.87
CA TRP A 249 9.87 -16.98 -18.26
C TRP A 249 10.83 -18.02 -18.84
N GLN A 250 11.01 -19.14 -18.15
CA GLN A 250 11.94 -20.19 -18.59
C GLN A 250 11.21 -21.51 -18.89
N GLY A 251 11.59 -22.19 -19.98
CA GLY A 251 11.03 -23.49 -20.35
C GLY A 251 9.65 -23.45 -21.03
N PHE A 252 9.20 -22.26 -21.44
CA PHE A 252 8.00 -22.06 -22.25
C PHE A 252 8.35 -22.08 -23.74
N ASP A 253 7.45 -22.64 -24.56
CA ASP A 253 7.63 -22.62 -26.01
C ASP A 253 7.47 -21.19 -26.57
N LYS A 254 8.01 -20.96 -27.77
CA LYS A 254 7.94 -19.66 -28.42
C LYS A 254 6.49 -19.20 -28.57
N GLY A 255 6.20 -18.00 -28.09
CA GLY A 255 4.86 -17.41 -28.15
C GLY A 255 3.91 -17.87 -27.05
N HIS A 256 4.30 -18.79 -26.15
CA HIS A 256 3.47 -19.22 -25.03
C HIS A 256 3.58 -18.32 -23.80
N ALA A 257 4.65 -17.54 -23.65
CA ALA A 257 4.83 -16.56 -22.57
C ALA A 257 5.10 -15.16 -23.14
N PRO A 258 4.81 -14.09 -22.40
CA PRO A 258 5.17 -12.73 -22.81
C PRO A 258 6.69 -12.51 -22.70
N TYR A 259 7.15 -11.36 -23.16
CA TYR A 259 8.54 -10.95 -22.96
C TYR A 259 8.87 -10.79 -21.47
N ASP A 260 10.12 -11.04 -21.11
CA ASP A 260 10.62 -10.83 -19.76
C ASP A 260 10.50 -9.37 -19.35
N GLY A 261 10.06 -9.12 -18.13
CA GLY A 261 9.87 -7.78 -17.61
C GLY A 261 8.77 -7.70 -16.55
N PRO A 262 8.51 -6.50 -16.00
CA PRO A 262 7.51 -6.32 -14.95
C PRO A 262 6.10 -6.57 -15.48
N ILE A 263 5.13 -6.77 -14.58
CA ILE A 263 3.73 -6.89 -14.97
C ILE A 263 3.22 -5.53 -15.47
N ARG A 264 3.00 -5.40 -16.79
CA ARG A 264 2.56 -4.17 -17.45
C ARG A 264 1.16 -4.23 -18.04
N THR A 265 0.41 -5.30 -17.76
CA THR A 265 -0.98 -5.40 -18.20
C THR A 265 -1.82 -4.27 -17.59
N HIS A 266 -2.89 -3.88 -18.27
CA HIS A 266 -3.75 -2.76 -17.85
C HIS A 266 -4.26 -2.86 -16.40
N THR A 267 -4.47 -4.09 -15.90
CA THR A 267 -4.92 -4.40 -14.53
C THR A 267 -3.79 -4.73 -13.56
N GLY A 268 -2.54 -4.85 -14.05
CA GLY A 268 -1.42 -5.34 -13.24
C GLY A 268 -1.57 -6.81 -12.82
N VAL A 269 -2.26 -7.61 -13.64
CA VAL A 269 -2.52 -9.04 -13.43
C VAL A 269 -2.12 -9.81 -14.68
N ILE A 270 -1.43 -10.95 -14.51
CA ILE A 270 -1.12 -11.91 -15.56
C ILE A 270 -2.07 -13.09 -15.45
N GLY A 271 -2.81 -13.39 -16.52
CA GLY A 271 -3.64 -14.59 -16.63
C GLY A 271 -2.86 -15.77 -17.20
N ILE A 272 -3.03 -16.95 -16.60
CA ILE A 272 -2.38 -18.19 -17.04
C ILE A 272 -3.43 -19.28 -17.24
N GLY A 273 -3.38 -19.98 -18.37
CA GLY A 273 -4.28 -21.10 -18.65
C GLY A 273 -4.10 -21.66 -20.05
N ARG A 274 -5.00 -22.55 -20.47
CA ARG A 274 -4.89 -23.23 -21.77
C ARG A 274 -5.22 -22.36 -22.98
N ALA A 275 -6.10 -21.37 -22.81
CA ALA A 275 -6.52 -20.51 -23.91
C ALA A 275 -5.32 -19.73 -24.47
N SER A 276 -5.41 -19.36 -25.76
CA SER A 276 -4.39 -18.59 -26.46
C SER A 276 -4.07 -17.27 -25.76
N ASN A 277 -2.96 -16.66 -26.15
CA ASN A 277 -2.46 -15.44 -25.53
C ASN A 277 -3.21 -14.20 -26.02
N ALA A 278 -3.24 -13.15 -25.20
CA ALA A 278 -3.96 -11.90 -25.46
C ALA A 278 -3.53 -11.22 -26.77
N PRO A 279 -2.24 -11.19 -27.17
CA PRO A 279 -1.82 -10.67 -28.47
C PRO A 279 -2.40 -11.43 -29.67
N GLU A 280 -2.88 -12.66 -29.48
CA GLU A 280 -3.52 -13.49 -30.51
C GLU A 280 -5.06 -13.46 -30.40
N GLY A 281 -5.63 -12.49 -29.67
CA GLY A 281 -7.06 -12.41 -29.39
C GLY A 281 -7.56 -13.37 -28.31
N GLY A 282 -6.63 -13.95 -27.54
CA GLY A 282 -6.90 -14.90 -26.46
C GLY A 282 -7.17 -14.25 -25.10
N MET A 283 -7.32 -15.08 -24.07
CA MET A 283 -7.78 -14.65 -22.73
C MET A 283 -6.67 -14.60 -21.66
N ASN A 284 -5.47 -15.07 -21.99
CA ASN A 284 -4.35 -15.19 -21.06
C ASN A 284 -3.15 -14.41 -21.54
N ASP A 285 -2.23 -14.11 -20.64
CA ASP A 285 -0.91 -13.59 -20.99
C ASP A 285 0.07 -14.75 -21.19
N VAL A 286 -0.14 -15.86 -20.47
CA VAL A 286 0.65 -17.08 -20.57
C VAL A 286 -0.24 -18.27 -20.92
N ARG A 287 0.15 -18.96 -21.99
CA ARG A 287 -0.47 -20.20 -22.44
C ARG A 287 0.23 -21.38 -21.80
N LEU A 288 -0.56 -22.23 -21.15
CA LEU A 288 -0.09 -23.43 -20.47
C LEU A 288 -0.68 -24.67 -21.13
N LEU A 289 0.19 -25.42 -21.80
CA LEU A 289 -0.11 -26.70 -22.44
C LEU A 289 0.84 -27.77 -21.90
N ILE A 290 0.38 -29.01 -21.89
CA ILE A 290 1.18 -30.17 -21.52
C ILE A 290 1.87 -30.66 -22.79
N SER A 291 3.18 -30.88 -22.68
CA SER A 291 3.97 -31.43 -23.77
C SER A 291 4.45 -32.83 -23.36
N ARG A 292 4.42 -33.78 -24.29
CA ARG A 292 4.97 -35.13 -24.13
C ARG A 292 5.85 -35.42 -25.33
N ASN A 293 7.10 -35.80 -25.10
CA ASN A 293 8.09 -36.08 -26.15
C ASN A 293 8.28 -34.94 -27.17
N GLY A 294 8.11 -33.68 -26.74
CA GLY A 294 8.26 -32.51 -27.60
C GLY A 294 7.00 -32.12 -28.38
N GLU A 295 5.92 -32.91 -28.31
CA GLU A 295 4.63 -32.59 -28.93
C GLU A 295 3.59 -32.19 -27.87
N ILE A 296 2.59 -31.40 -28.28
CA ILE A 296 1.49 -31.01 -27.39
C ILE A 296 0.57 -32.21 -27.19
N ASP A 297 0.35 -32.58 -25.93
CA ASP A 297 -0.65 -33.57 -25.54
C ASP A 297 -1.99 -32.85 -25.33
N GLU A 298 -2.84 -32.83 -26.35
CA GLU A 298 -4.13 -32.12 -26.32
C GLU A 298 -5.09 -32.70 -25.28
N ASP A 299 -5.12 -34.03 -25.18
CA ASP A 299 -5.96 -34.76 -24.24
C ASP A 299 -5.57 -34.46 -22.80
N ALA A 300 -4.28 -34.45 -22.47
CA ALA A 300 -3.83 -34.04 -21.14
C ALA A 300 -4.09 -32.55 -20.90
N SER A 301 -3.87 -31.71 -21.92
CA SER A 301 -4.02 -30.27 -21.81
C SER A 301 -5.45 -29.84 -21.53
N ILE A 302 -6.47 -30.59 -21.94
CA ILE A 302 -7.89 -30.24 -21.71
C ILE A 302 -8.22 -30.05 -20.21
N HIS A 303 -7.46 -30.71 -19.33
CA HIS A 303 -7.62 -30.62 -17.88
C HIS A 303 -7.12 -29.27 -17.30
N ILE A 304 -6.27 -28.56 -18.03
CA ILE A 304 -5.94 -27.16 -17.74
C ILE A 304 -7.11 -26.29 -18.22
N SER A 305 -7.67 -25.53 -17.29
CA SER A 305 -8.77 -24.61 -17.58
C SER A 305 -8.33 -23.51 -18.55
N ARG A 306 -9.27 -23.00 -19.35
CA ARG A 306 -9.02 -21.89 -20.28
C ARG A 306 -8.35 -20.71 -19.58
N ARG A 307 -8.87 -20.31 -18.41
CA ARG A 307 -8.20 -19.44 -17.43
C ARG A 307 -8.04 -20.27 -16.15
N HIS A 308 -6.81 -20.50 -15.73
CA HIS A 308 -6.52 -21.49 -14.70
C HIS A 308 -6.13 -20.82 -13.38
N PHE A 309 -5.24 -19.83 -13.42
CA PHE A 309 -4.90 -18.97 -12.29
C PHE A 309 -4.37 -17.63 -12.79
N GLN A 310 -4.14 -16.73 -11.85
CA GLN A 310 -3.60 -15.40 -12.10
C GLN A 310 -2.42 -15.14 -11.18
N LEU A 311 -1.45 -14.37 -11.67
CA LEU A 311 -0.33 -13.84 -10.90
C LEU A 311 -0.40 -12.31 -10.89
N PHE A 312 -0.12 -11.70 -9.75
CA PHE A 312 -0.10 -10.24 -9.59
C PHE A 312 0.77 -9.86 -8.40
N ILE A 313 1.07 -8.57 -8.29
CA ILE A 313 1.81 -8.03 -7.16
C ILE A 313 0.86 -7.18 -6.32
N GLU A 314 0.79 -7.48 -5.03
CA GLU A 314 -0.06 -6.80 -4.05
C GLU A 314 0.71 -6.72 -2.73
N ASN A 315 0.71 -5.55 -2.09
CA ASN A 315 1.42 -5.34 -0.82
C ASN A 315 2.88 -5.81 -0.88
N ASP A 316 3.57 -5.52 -1.98
CA ASP A 316 4.93 -5.95 -2.27
C ASP A 316 5.18 -7.47 -2.15
N ARG A 317 4.17 -8.29 -2.47
CA ARG A 317 4.24 -9.75 -2.56
C ARG A 317 3.81 -10.24 -3.93
N LEU A 318 4.45 -11.29 -4.43
CA LEU A 318 3.94 -12.08 -5.55
C LEU A 318 2.77 -12.92 -5.06
N MET A 319 1.60 -12.68 -5.64
CA MET A 319 0.37 -13.36 -5.27
C MET A 319 -0.12 -14.25 -6.40
N LEU A 320 -0.71 -15.38 -6.03
CA LEU A 320 -1.46 -16.26 -6.91
C LEU A 320 -2.94 -16.26 -6.52
N ARG A 321 -3.82 -16.17 -7.52
CA ARG A 321 -5.26 -16.38 -7.36
C ARG A 321 -5.74 -17.52 -8.27
N VAL A 322 -6.46 -18.48 -7.69
CA VAL A 322 -6.99 -19.62 -8.45
C VAL A 322 -8.26 -19.22 -9.20
N GLU A 323 -8.30 -19.45 -10.52
CA GLU A 323 -9.50 -19.22 -11.35
C GLU A 323 -10.21 -20.53 -11.74
N SER A 324 -9.46 -21.64 -11.74
CA SER A 324 -9.96 -22.95 -12.13
C SER A 324 -10.93 -23.54 -11.13
N GLN A 325 -11.99 -24.18 -11.64
CA GLN A 325 -12.88 -25.03 -10.84
C GLN A 325 -12.21 -26.32 -10.36
N ASN A 326 -11.19 -26.81 -11.09
CA ASN A 326 -10.46 -28.02 -10.73
C ASN A 326 -9.42 -27.77 -9.61
N GLY A 327 -9.18 -26.50 -9.28
CA GLY A 327 -8.12 -26.10 -8.37
C GLY A 327 -6.72 -26.28 -8.97
N LEU A 328 -5.72 -26.09 -8.11
CA LEU A 328 -4.31 -26.39 -8.36
C LEU A 328 -3.62 -26.68 -7.02
N LEU A 329 -2.38 -27.17 -7.05
CA LEU A 329 -1.55 -27.28 -5.86
C LEU A 329 -0.51 -26.15 -5.84
N VAL A 330 -0.26 -25.58 -4.67
CA VAL A 330 0.97 -24.83 -4.40
C VAL A 330 1.75 -25.63 -3.36
N ASN A 331 2.95 -26.05 -3.73
CA ASN A 331 3.67 -27.12 -3.08
C ASN A 331 2.72 -28.34 -2.99
N ASP A 332 2.33 -28.75 -1.79
CA ASP A 332 1.46 -29.90 -1.57
C ASP A 332 0.06 -29.51 -1.03
N GLU A 333 -0.25 -28.20 -0.99
CA GLU A 333 -1.56 -27.69 -0.57
C GLU A 333 -2.51 -27.52 -1.76
N ALA A 334 -3.69 -28.15 -1.69
CA ALA A 334 -4.74 -28.02 -2.71
C ALA A 334 -5.57 -26.75 -2.53
N LEU A 335 -5.50 -25.87 -3.52
CA LEU A 335 -6.19 -24.59 -3.53
C LEU A 335 -7.39 -24.63 -4.49
N ARG A 336 -8.52 -24.10 -4.04
CA ARG A 336 -9.78 -24.03 -4.81
C ARG A 336 -9.97 -22.65 -5.43
N ARG A 337 -10.90 -22.56 -6.39
CA ARG A 337 -11.28 -21.31 -7.06
C ARG A 337 -11.51 -20.17 -6.06
N GLY A 338 -10.97 -18.99 -6.38
CA GLY A 338 -11.07 -17.77 -5.58
C GLY A 338 -10.05 -17.67 -4.44
N LYS A 339 -9.38 -18.76 -4.07
CA LYS A 339 -8.30 -18.73 -3.07
C LYS A 339 -7.13 -17.89 -3.58
N MET A 340 -6.60 -17.07 -2.67
CA MET A 340 -5.40 -16.25 -2.87
C MET A 340 -4.32 -16.67 -1.89
N VAL A 341 -3.06 -16.60 -2.33
CA VAL A 341 -1.88 -17.07 -1.61
C VAL A 341 -0.68 -16.25 -2.07
N ALA A 342 0.18 -15.85 -1.12
CA ALA A 342 1.48 -15.28 -1.43
C ALA A 342 2.45 -16.41 -1.78
N LEU A 343 3.13 -16.30 -2.92
CA LEU A 343 4.15 -17.24 -3.36
C LEU A 343 5.51 -16.82 -2.81
N SER A 344 6.30 -17.76 -2.33
CA SER A 344 7.66 -17.53 -1.82
C SER A 344 8.71 -18.08 -2.79
N ASP A 345 9.98 -17.74 -2.53
CA ASP A 345 11.10 -18.36 -3.25
C ASP A 345 11.08 -19.89 -3.09
N GLY A 346 11.25 -20.60 -4.20
CA GLY A 346 11.24 -22.06 -4.25
C GLY A 346 9.87 -22.71 -4.39
N ASP A 347 8.77 -21.97 -4.26
CA ASP A 347 7.41 -22.53 -4.36
C ASP A 347 7.16 -23.22 -5.70
N MET A 348 6.38 -24.30 -5.63
CA MET A 348 6.00 -25.11 -6.78
C MET A 348 4.51 -24.99 -7.07
N ILE A 349 4.15 -24.42 -8.21
CA ILE A 349 2.75 -24.35 -8.66
C ILE A 349 2.49 -25.57 -9.56
N ARG A 350 1.53 -26.42 -9.19
CA ARG A 350 1.14 -27.59 -9.98
C ARG A 350 -0.33 -27.46 -10.42
N PRO A 351 -0.57 -27.05 -11.68
CA PRO A 351 -1.91 -26.85 -12.23
C PRO A 351 -2.85 -28.06 -12.07
N LEU A 352 -2.34 -29.28 -12.14
CA LEU A 352 -3.17 -30.48 -12.11
C LEU A 352 -3.09 -31.20 -10.77
N VAL A 353 -4.16 -31.13 -9.97
CA VAL A 353 -4.24 -31.82 -8.67
C VAL A 353 -4.13 -33.34 -8.81
N ARG A 354 -4.75 -33.94 -9.84
CA ARG A 354 -4.76 -35.40 -10.04
C ARG A 354 -3.51 -35.94 -10.72
N ASN A 355 -2.77 -35.10 -11.45
CA ASN A 355 -1.53 -35.47 -12.11
C ASN A 355 -0.49 -34.35 -11.93
N PRO A 356 -0.03 -34.13 -10.68
CA PRO A 356 0.81 -33.00 -10.31
C PRO A 356 2.12 -32.91 -11.08
N ASN A 357 2.62 -34.05 -11.56
CA ASN A 357 3.91 -34.12 -12.23
C ASN A 357 3.83 -33.82 -13.73
N ALA A 358 2.64 -33.87 -14.35
CA ALA A 358 2.51 -33.63 -15.79
C ALA A 358 3.03 -32.24 -16.19
N ILE A 359 2.83 -31.25 -15.32
CA ILE A 359 3.35 -29.90 -15.49
C ILE A 359 3.44 -29.19 -14.15
N ALA A 360 4.53 -28.46 -13.94
CA ALA A 360 4.71 -27.62 -12.77
C ALA A 360 5.46 -26.33 -13.13
N LEU A 361 5.31 -25.29 -12.31
CA LEU A 361 6.07 -24.05 -12.41
C LEU A 361 6.80 -23.83 -11.10
N LYS A 362 8.14 -23.73 -11.14
CA LYS A 362 8.96 -23.35 -9.99
C LYS A 362 9.13 -21.84 -9.96
N VAL A 363 8.87 -21.23 -8.80
CA VAL A 363 9.14 -19.82 -8.51
C VAL A 363 10.56 -19.71 -7.95
N GLN A 364 11.37 -18.80 -8.49
CA GLN A 364 12.69 -18.49 -7.93
C GLN A 364 12.88 -16.98 -7.85
N PHE A 365 13.31 -16.47 -6.70
CA PHE A 365 13.60 -15.07 -6.49
C PHE A 365 15.10 -14.80 -6.65
N GLU A 366 15.43 -13.78 -7.42
CA GLU A 366 16.77 -13.23 -7.45
C GLU A 366 16.76 -11.86 -6.78
N THR A 367 17.53 -11.74 -5.72
CA THR A 367 17.46 -10.62 -4.79
C THR A 367 18.68 -9.71 -4.88
N GLN A 368 18.45 -8.41 -4.74
CA GLN A 368 19.48 -7.39 -4.60
C GLN A 368 19.06 -6.39 -3.52
N HIS A 369 19.89 -6.21 -2.49
CA HIS A 369 19.65 -5.28 -1.36
C HIS A 369 18.23 -5.39 -0.75
N ASP A 370 17.85 -6.60 -0.31
CA ASP A 370 16.55 -6.89 0.32
C ASP A 370 15.32 -6.67 -0.57
N GLU A 371 15.52 -6.52 -1.88
CA GLU A 371 14.45 -6.46 -2.87
C GLU A 371 14.62 -7.55 -3.92
N VAL A 372 13.52 -8.11 -4.39
CA VAL A 372 13.52 -9.05 -5.52
C VAL A 372 13.60 -8.25 -6.81
N ASP A 373 14.72 -8.33 -7.51
CA ASP A 373 14.90 -7.68 -8.83
C ASP A 373 14.19 -8.51 -9.92
N ARG A 374 14.32 -9.85 -9.83
CA ARG A 374 13.74 -10.78 -10.80
C ARG A 374 13.06 -11.95 -10.13
N ILE A 375 11.92 -12.35 -10.68
CA ILE A 375 11.23 -13.60 -10.37
C ILE A 375 11.31 -14.49 -11.59
N ILE A 376 11.99 -15.62 -11.47
CA ILE A 376 12.05 -16.64 -12.51
C ILE A 376 10.88 -17.60 -12.31
N LEU A 377 10.02 -17.70 -13.32
CA LEU A 377 8.98 -18.71 -13.41
C LEU A 377 9.46 -19.79 -14.38
N LYS A 378 9.97 -20.88 -13.81
CA LYS A 378 10.54 -22.00 -14.57
C LYS A 378 9.51 -23.09 -14.77
N ARG A 379 9.10 -23.31 -16.01
CA ARG A 379 8.26 -24.44 -16.41
C ARG A 379 9.06 -25.74 -16.34
N LEU A 380 8.48 -26.70 -15.63
CA LEU A 380 8.95 -28.07 -15.48
C LEU A 380 7.90 -28.99 -16.11
N VAL A 381 8.33 -29.87 -17.00
CA VAL A 381 7.46 -30.84 -17.66
C VAL A 381 7.75 -32.22 -17.08
N GLY A 382 6.70 -32.98 -16.76
CA GLY A 382 6.84 -34.35 -16.29
C GLY A 382 7.24 -35.29 -17.41
N GLY A 383 8.50 -35.71 -17.41
CA GLY A 383 9.04 -36.66 -18.38
C GLY A 383 10.56 -36.58 -18.51
N GLN A 384 11.26 -37.01 -17.46
CA GLN A 384 12.41 -37.90 -17.63
C GLN A 384 12.08 -39.23 -16.96
#